data_AF-A0A9W8CSB6-F1
#
_entry.id   AF-A0A9W8CSB6-F1
#
_cell.length_a   1.000
_cell.length_b   1.000
_cell.length_c   1.000
_cell.angle_alpha   90.00
_cell.angle_beta   90.00
_cell.angle_gamma   90.00
#
_symmetry.space_group_name_H-M   'P 1'
#
loop_
_entity.id
_entity.type
_entity.pdbx_description
1 polymer ?
#
loop_
_entity_poly.entity_id
_entity_poly.type
_entity_poly.pdbx_seq_one_letter_code
_entity_poly.pdbx_strand_id
1 'polypeptide(L)'
;MRMYFPTLQELSDEVAEYHEKLMPLIFALLNDSNVTIIKHAMRALDVILEGLGEPVVRYLPDLMQRMVVLLDSGSLDIKPLAFSVIGSVAHSSGEAFAPYFGEIIARIKQAMALVGDEDVMALRSVATDTAATVAEAVGKAAFAPHLEETMKLALQGMELDTPTLREGSYCYFGVLSRVFGSDFTPFLGYIAPQLLQTLRIDESSVFDLAANEDPDMDDDDEQSPFGMSTAIADEKEVAIDAAGELFASTTTGFIPYVEDIAKELVNLLDHFSDEVRKSAVSSLFTFIRTCNKIANPEKWKAGVPLRVPIDDNTAAMIKLVLPELLKMWEDEDEKIVVTRICAELRDIMTDVGPAVVIEYAEGISVRLLELFEKKALCQTIDEEDDDEAGDEQDEEGDLTEYDSMLICSAADCVAGFADVFGEAFAPILDTFLPHIAGYAKPSFAVSERAMACGCLAEITKNMGPGITKYAETLFPIFTNGMRDENPEVVSNGAYGVGVLIEAATIDATEHFGDILRMLYPLVKSSGNTNNVRDNAAGCVARLILENADAVPLADVLPVWISALPIRGDHQEDLPVYDAICHLLKNKRAEVEQFLPSLMPVLKQAMESADTMFSDESRQYLASL
;
A
#
# COMPACT_ATOMS: atom_id res chain seq x y z
N MET A 1 3.51 -25.20 15.55
CA MET A 1 4.68 -24.75 14.75
C MET A 1 4.22 -24.58 13.31
N ARG A 2 3.43 -23.52 13.03
CA ARG A 2 3.15 -23.09 11.66
C ARG A 2 4.46 -22.50 11.13
N MET A 3 5.08 -23.14 10.14
CA MET A 3 6.19 -22.50 9.43
C MET A 3 5.60 -21.31 8.69
N TYR A 4 6.04 -20.11 9.06
CA TYR A 4 5.80 -18.91 8.29
C TYR A 4 6.39 -19.13 6.90
N PHE A 5 5.51 -19.20 5.89
CA PHE A 5 5.92 -19.08 4.50
C PHE A 5 5.92 -17.58 4.21
N PRO A 6 7.03 -16.99 3.75
CA PRO A 6 7.06 -15.57 3.38
C PRO A 6 5.93 -15.25 2.41
N THR A 7 5.39 -14.03 2.51
CA THR A 7 4.31 -13.62 1.63
C THR A 7 4.83 -13.56 0.19
N LEU A 8 4.02 -13.97 -0.78
CA LEU A 8 4.45 -14.17 -2.17
C LEU A 8 5.02 -12.92 -2.87
N GLN A 9 4.62 -11.74 -2.39
CA GLN A 9 5.17 -10.46 -2.83
C GLN A 9 6.68 -10.37 -2.54
N GLU A 10 7.13 -10.99 -1.45
CA GLU A 10 8.54 -11.08 -1.04
C GLU A 10 9.36 -12.10 -1.84
N LEU A 11 8.71 -13.01 -2.58
CA LEU A 11 9.38 -14.03 -3.42
C LEU A 11 9.29 -13.74 -4.92
N SER A 12 8.65 -12.64 -5.32
CA SER A 12 8.39 -12.31 -6.73
C SER A 12 9.70 -12.19 -7.53
N ASP A 13 10.73 -11.57 -6.94
CA ASP A 13 12.05 -11.42 -7.55
C ASP A 13 12.77 -12.77 -7.72
N GLU A 14 12.71 -13.66 -6.73
CA GLU A 14 13.28 -15.00 -6.81
C GLU A 14 12.51 -15.87 -7.82
N VAL A 15 11.18 -15.78 -7.85
CA VAL A 15 10.36 -16.51 -8.84
C VAL A 15 10.75 -16.07 -10.25
N ALA A 16 10.88 -14.77 -10.48
CA ALA A 16 11.35 -14.20 -11.74
C ALA A 16 12.79 -14.62 -12.09
N GLU A 17 13.67 -14.86 -11.11
CA GLU A 17 15.02 -15.36 -11.37
C GLU A 17 15.04 -16.85 -11.77
N TYR A 18 14.22 -17.68 -11.11
CA TYR A 18 14.31 -19.14 -11.22
C TYR A 18 13.27 -19.81 -12.14
N HIS A 19 12.35 -19.04 -12.74
CA HIS A 19 11.25 -19.58 -13.54
C HIS A 19 11.71 -20.52 -14.67
N GLU A 20 12.84 -20.25 -15.32
CA GLU A 20 13.34 -21.09 -16.44
C GLU A 20 13.71 -22.51 -16.00
N LYS A 21 14.00 -22.71 -14.70
CA LYS A 21 14.24 -24.04 -14.10
C LYS A 21 12.97 -24.66 -13.58
N LEU A 22 12.08 -23.85 -12.98
CA LEU A 22 10.85 -24.33 -12.33
C LEU A 22 9.79 -24.75 -13.34
N MET A 23 9.51 -23.93 -14.35
CA MET A 23 8.41 -24.14 -15.28
C MET A 23 8.47 -25.48 -16.02
N PRO A 24 9.62 -25.94 -16.57
CA PRO A 24 9.70 -27.25 -17.22
C PRO A 24 9.37 -28.43 -16.28
N LEU A 25 9.73 -28.32 -15.00
CA LEU A 25 9.44 -29.36 -14.01
C LEU A 25 7.94 -29.40 -13.70
N ILE A 26 7.32 -28.24 -13.53
CA ILE A 26 5.88 -28.13 -13.32
C ILE A 26 5.11 -28.69 -14.53
N PHE A 27 5.50 -28.36 -15.76
CA PHE A 27 4.87 -28.93 -16.96
C PHE A 27 4.98 -30.46 -17.03
N ALA A 28 6.10 -31.04 -16.59
CA ALA A 28 6.23 -32.49 -16.53
C ALA A 28 5.24 -33.10 -15.53
N LEU A 29 5.10 -32.50 -14.34
CA LEU A 29 4.17 -32.95 -13.31
C LEU A 29 2.69 -32.76 -13.70
N LEU A 30 2.38 -31.69 -14.43
CA LEU A 30 1.04 -31.45 -14.97
C LEU A 30 0.60 -32.53 -15.95
N ASN A 31 1.52 -33.25 -16.58
CA ASN A 31 1.24 -34.34 -17.52
C ASN A 31 1.28 -35.73 -16.87
N ASP A 32 1.37 -35.81 -15.54
CA ASP A 32 1.32 -37.10 -14.83
C ASP A 32 -0.07 -37.77 -14.98
N SER A 33 -0.11 -39.08 -14.74
CA SER A 33 -1.34 -39.85 -14.70
C SER A 33 -2.04 -39.81 -13.33
N ASN A 34 -1.31 -39.46 -12.28
CA ASN A 34 -1.80 -39.37 -10.92
C ASN A 34 -2.44 -38.01 -10.65
N VAL A 35 -3.75 -38.00 -10.41
CA VAL A 35 -4.56 -36.81 -10.12
C VAL A 35 -4.00 -36.00 -8.95
N THR A 36 -3.48 -36.65 -7.90
CA THR A 36 -2.91 -35.96 -6.74
C THR A 36 -1.64 -35.19 -7.10
N ILE A 37 -0.79 -35.76 -7.97
CA ILE A 37 0.41 -35.06 -8.47
C ILE A 37 0.01 -33.85 -9.29
N ILE A 38 -1.00 -34.00 -10.16
CA ILE A 38 -1.53 -32.88 -10.95
C ILE A 38 -2.06 -31.78 -10.03
N LYS A 39 -2.84 -32.11 -8.99
CA LYS A 39 -3.38 -31.12 -8.02
C LYS A 39 -2.25 -30.31 -7.35
N HIS A 40 -1.21 -30.97 -6.85
CA HIS A 40 -0.08 -30.27 -6.23
C HIS A 40 0.72 -29.44 -7.25
N ALA A 41 0.89 -29.93 -8.48
CA ALA A 41 1.55 -29.18 -9.54
C ALA A 41 0.76 -27.92 -9.92
N MET A 42 -0.58 -27.99 -9.94
CA MET A 42 -1.44 -26.83 -10.22
C MET A 42 -1.37 -25.79 -9.10
N ARG A 43 -1.40 -26.20 -7.83
CA ARG A 43 -1.23 -25.26 -6.70
C ARG A 43 0.13 -24.57 -6.71
N ALA A 44 1.21 -25.32 -6.98
CA ALA A 44 2.53 -24.74 -7.11
C ALA A 44 2.63 -23.80 -8.33
N LEU A 45 1.98 -24.17 -9.44
CA LEU A 45 1.92 -23.33 -10.62
C LEU A 45 1.18 -22.02 -10.34
N ASP A 46 0.03 -22.08 -9.67
CA ASP A 46 -0.80 -20.92 -9.33
C ASP A 46 0.04 -19.84 -8.62
N VAL A 47 0.70 -20.27 -7.56
CA VAL A 47 1.65 -19.49 -6.74
C VAL A 47 2.81 -18.93 -7.57
N ILE A 48 3.43 -19.74 -8.43
CA ILE A 48 4.53 -19.28 -9.30
C ILE A 48 4.04 -18.19 -10.27
N LEU A 49 2.82 -18.33 -10.81
CA LEU A 49 2.30 -17.40 -11.80
C LEU A 49 2.03 -16.01 -11.22
N GLU A 50 1.58 -15.92 -9.96
CA GLU A 50 1.37 -14.66 -9.26
C GLU A 50 2.66 -13.82 -9.17
N GLY A 51 3.82 -14.46 -8.93
CA GLY A 51 5.11 -13.77 -8.84
C GLY A 51 5.89 -13.64 -10.16
N LEU A 52 5.45 -14.29 -11.24
CA LEU A 52 6.26 -14.42 -12.47
C LEU A 52 6.31 -13.14 -13.32
N GLY A 53 5.23 -12.36 -13.35
CA GLY A 53 5.10 -11.18 -14.22
C GLY A 53 5.23 -11.47 -15.72
N GLU A 54 5.78 -10.52 -16.48
CA GLU A 54 5.88 -10.54 -17.96
C GLU A 54 6.45 -11.84 -18.58
N PRO A 55 7.46 -12.52 -17.99
CA PRO A 55 7.96 -13.81 -18.48
C PRO A 55 6.89 -14.89 -18.72
N VAL A 56 5.73 -14.81 -18.08
CA VAL A 56 4.60 -15.76 -18.26
C VAL A 56 4.19 -15.93 -19.73
N VAL A 57 4.34 -14.87 -20.54
CA VAL A 57 3.94 -14.85 -21.96
C VAL A 57 4.64 -15.96 -22.76
N ARG A 58 5.85 -16.37 -22.36
CA ARG A 58 6.62 -17.45 -22.99
C ARG A 58 5.98 -18.83 -22.81
N TYR A 59 5.23 -19.03 -21.74
CA TYR A 59 4.62 -20.30 -21.34
C TYR A 59 3.13 -20.36 -21.66
N LEU A 60 2.53 -19.21 -21.99
CA LEU A 60 1.11 -19.02 -22.17
C LEU A 60 0.44 -20.04 -23.13
N PRO A 61 0.97 -20.35 -24.33
CA PRO A 61 0.32 -21.31 -25.24
C PRO A 61 0.21 -22.72 -24.64
N ASP A 62 1.26 -23.20 -24.00
CA ASP A 62 1.31 -24.55 -23.42
C ASP A 62 0.44 -24.63 -22.16
N LEU A 63 0.45 -23.59 -21.34
CA LEU A 63 -0.42 -23.46 -20.16
C LEU A 63 -1.90 -23.50 -20.58
N MET A 64 -2.30 -22.64 -21.51
CA MET A 64 -3.70 -22.56 -21.95
C MET A 64 -4.15 -23.85 -22.61
N GLN A 65 -3.33 -24.47 -23.46
CA GLN A 65 -3.64 -25.77 -24.05
C GLN A 65 -3.89 -26.83 -22.96
N ARG A 66 -3.03 -26.89 -21.93
CA ARG A 66 -3.18 -27.86 -20.85
C ARG A 66 -4.41 -27.58 -19.99
N MET A 67 -4.66 -26.31 -19.63
CA MET A 67 -5.78 -25.93 -18.78
C MET A 67 -7.13 -26.19 -19.46
N VAL A 68 -7.25 -25.91 -20.77
CA VAL A 68 -8.47 -26.23 -21.53
C VAL A 68 -8.77 -27.74 -21.51
N VAL A 69 -7.75 -28.58 -21.66
CA VAL A 69 -7.92 -30.05 -21.57
C VAL A 69 -8.41 -30.47 -20.18
N LEU A 70 -7.84 -29.89 -19.11
CA LEU A 70 -8.24 -30.17 -17.73
C LEU A 70 -9.66 -29.67 -17.42
N LEU A 71 -10.08 -28.52 -17.97
CA LEU A 71 -11.45 -28.01 -17.82
C LEU A 71 -12.48 -28.92 -18.49
N ASP A 72 -12.18 -29.41 -19.69
CA ASP A 72 -13.12 -30.24 -20.47
C ASP A 72 -13.23 -31.66 -19.92
N SER A 73 -12.10 -32.27 -19.56
CA SER A 73 -12.01 -33.71 -19.25
C SER A 73 -11.71 -34.04 -17.78
N GLY A 74 -11.35 -33.06 -16.97
CA GLY A 74 -11.03 -33.23 -15.56
C GLY A 74 -12.25 -33.56 -14.69
N SER A 75 -11.98 -34.15 -13.52
CA SER A 75 -12.98 -34.36 -12.47
C SER A 75 -13.39 -33.04 -11.81
N LEU A 76 -14.48 -33.06 -11.04
CA LEU A 76 -14.98 -31.88 -10.32
C LEU A 76 -13.93 -31.26 -9.39
N ASP A 77 -13.00 -32.04 -8.84
CA ASP A 77 -11.92 -31.50 -8.01
C ASP A 77 -10.77 -30.84 -8.79
N ILE A 78 -10.68 -31.06 -10.10
CA ILE A 78 -9.59 -30.54 -10.95
C ILE A 78 -10.01 -29.25 -11.65
N LYS A 79 -11.28 -29.14 -12.03
CA LYS A 79 -11.80 -27.98 -12.75
C LYS A 79 -11.64 -26.66 -11.98
N PRO A 80 -11.89 -26.57 -10.66
CA PRO A 80 -11.67 -25.35 -9.90
C PRO A 80 -10.20 -24.93 -9.93
N LEU A 81 -9.26 -25.87 -9.71
CA LEU A 81 -7.82 -25.57 -9.81
C LEU A 81 -7.43 -25.08 -11.21
N ALA A 82 -8.04 -25.63 -12.26
CA ALA A 82 -7.74 -25.21 -13.63
C ALA A 82 -8.24 -23.79 -13.90
N PHE A 83 -9.41 -23.44 -13.36
CA PHE A 83 -9.91 -22.07 -13.39
C PHE A 83 -9.02 -21.11 -12.60
N SER A 84 -8.60 -21.47 -11.38
CA SER A 84 -7.67 -20.69 -10.56
C SER A 84 -6.38 -20.36 -11.32
N VAL A 85 -5.72 -21.39 -11.88
CA VAL A 85 -4.51 -21.22 -12.70
C VAL A 85 -4.78 -20.35 -13.93
N ILE A 86 -5.94 -20.48 -14.58
CA ILE A 86 -6.30 -19.60 -15.71
C ILE A 86 -6.46 -18.15 -15.24
N GLY A 87 -7.03 -17.91 -14.06
CA GLY A 87 -7.11 -16.60 -13.42
C GLY A 87 -5.72 -15.99 -13.25
N SER A 88 -4.80 -16.71 -12.59
CA SER A 88 -3.42 -16.26 -12.37
C SER A 88 -2.66 -16.05 -13.68
N VAL A 89 -2.84 -16.92 -14.67
CA VAL A 89 -2.29 -16.71 -16.02
C VAL A 89 -2.84 -15.43 -16.65
N ALA A 90 -4.15 -15.17 -16.55
CA ALA A 90 -4.77 -13.98 -17.10
C ALA A 90 -4.23 -12.72 -16.41
N HIS A 91 -4.18 -12.72 -15.08
CA HIS A 91 -3.63 -11.62 -14.28
C HIS A 91 -2.20 -11.27 -14.71
N SER A 92 -1.30 -12.26 -14.74
CA SER A 92 0.12 -12.02 -15.02
C SER A 92 0.43 -11.73 -16.49
N SER A 93 -0.42 -12.18 -17.42
CA SER A 93 -0.21 -11.97 -18.87
C SER A 93 -0.92 -10.76 -19.46
N GLY A 94 -1.88 -10.18 -18.74
CA GLY A 94 -2.62 -8.99 -19.17
C GLY A 94 -3.19 -9.11 -20.59
N GLU A 95 -2.88 -8.13 -21.44
CA GLU A 95 -3.37 -8.08 -22.83
C GLU A 95 -2.96 -9.30 -23.67
N ALA A 96 -1.86 -10.00 -23.32
CA ALA A 96 -1.41 -11.19 -24.03
C ALA A 96 -2.39 -12.38 -23.88
N PHE A 97 -3.31 -12.34 -22.91
CA PHE A 97 -4.37 -13.33 -22.72
C PHE A 97 -5.45 -13.29 -23.81
N ALA A 98 -5.59 -12.18 -24.54
CA ALA A 98 -6.68 -11.94 -25.48
C ALA A 98 -6.97 -13.08 -26.51
N PRO A 99 -5.97 -13.79 -27.07
CA PRO A 99 -6.22 -14.89 -28.02
C PRO A 99 -7.02 -16.06 -27.43
N TYR A 100 -6.96 -16.28 -26.12
CA TYR A 100 -7.58 -17.41 -25.43
C TYR A 100 -8.94 -17.05 -24.80
N PHE A 101 -9.21 -15.75 -24.63
CA PHE A 101 -10.40 -15.25 -23.96
C PHE A 101 -11.71 -15.89 -24.44
N GLY A 102 -11.90 -15.98 -25.76
CA GLY A 102 -13.15 -16.44 -26.36
C GLY A 102 -13.54 -17.88 -25.99
N GLU A 103 -12.56 -18.79 -25.88
CA GLU A 103 -12.83 -20.18 -25.50
C GLU A 103 -12.96 -20.37 -23.98
N ILE A 104 -12.28 -19.53 -23.21
CA ILE A 104 -12.30 -19.57 -21.74
C ILE A 104 -13.61 -18.99 -21.22
N ILE A 105 -14.05 -17.82 -21.71
CA ILE A 105 -15.27 -17.18 -21.23
C ILE A 105 -16.52 -18.04 -21.48
N ALA A 106 -16.52 -18.84 -22.56
CA ALA A 106 -17.60 -19.79 -22.82
C ALA A 106 -17.68 -20.89 -21.74
N ARG A 107 -16.55 -21.37 -21.25
CA ARG A 107 -16.47 -22.40 -20.19
C ARG A 107 -16.78 -21.82 -18.81
N ILE A 108 -16.30 -20.61 -18.55
CA ILE A 108 -16.63 -19.84 -17.36
C ILE A 108 -18.15 -19.71 -17.25
N LYS A 109 -18.84 -19.21 -18.29
CA LYS A 109 -20.30 -19.07 -18.30
C LYS A 109 -21.04 -20.39 -18.05
N GLN A 110 -20.54 -21.51 -18.60
CA GLN A 110 -21.12 -22.82 -18.34
C GLN A 110 -20.98 -23.24 -16.87
N ALA A 111 -19.80 -23.04 -16.27
CA ALA A 111 -19.56 -23.36 -14.86
C ALA A 111 -20.36 -22.44 -13.92
N MET A 112 -20.42 -21.15 -14.23
CA MET A 112 -21.26 -20.16 -13.55
C MET A 112 -22.77 -20.43 -13.66
N ALA A 113 -23.21 -21.36 -14.52
CA ALA A 113 -24.62 -21.74 -14.65
C ALA A 113 -24.96 -23.04 -13.90
N LEU A 114 -23.97 -23.72 -13.32
CA LEU A 114 -24.20 -25.01 -12.66
C LEU A 114 -24.96 -24.83 -11.35
N VAL A 115 -25.83 -25.80 -11.07
CA VAL A 115 -26.57 -25.96 -9.81
C VAL A 115 -26.46 -27.44 -9.43
N GLY A 116 -26.15 -27.74 -8.17
CA GLY A 116 -25.73 -29.06 -7.74
C GLY A 116 -25.42 -29.10 -6.25
N ASP A 117 -24.61 -30.07 -5.85
CA ASP A 117 -24.06 -30.21 -4.50
C ASP A 117 -22.92 -29.22 -4.23
N GLU A 118 -22.35 -29.30 -3.04
CA GLU A 118 -21.29 -28.42 -2.55
C GLU A 118 -20.07 -28.34 -3.49
N ASP A 119 -19.61 -29.48 -4.03
CA ASP A 119 -18.50 -29.53 -4.99
C ASP A 119 -18.81 -28.74 -6.27
N VAL A 120 -20.04 -28.84 -6.75
CA VAL A 120 -20.51 -28.06 -7.91
C VAL A 120 -20.62 -26.57 -7.57
N MET A 121 -20.98 -26.23 -6.33
CA MET A 121 -21.06 -24.83 -5.88
C MET A 121 -19.67 -24.21 -5.74
N ALA A 122 -18.70 -24.94 -5.20
CA ALA A 122 -17.31 -24.51 -5.15
C ALA A 122 -16.75 -24.25 -6.55
N LEU A 123 -17.01 -25.14 -7.52
CA LEU A 123 -16.64 -24.90 -8.93
C LEU A 123 -17.30 -23.65 -9.51
N ARG A 124 -18.57 -23.40 -9.18
CA ARG A 124 -19.30 -22.21 -9.61
C ARG A 124 -18.67 -20.94 -9.04
N SER A 125 -18.27 -20.95 -7.77
CA SER A 125 -17.59 -19.82 -7.11
C SER A 125 -16.29 -19.49 -7.82
N VAL A 126 -15.40 -20.47 -7.96
CA VAL A 126 -14.09 -20.27 -8.60
C VAL A 126 -14.22 -19.82 -10.05
N ALA A 127 -15.24 -20.31 -10.78
CA ALA A 127 -15.52 -19.83 -12.13
C ALA A 127 -15.97 -18.36 -12.15
N THR A 128 -16.71 -17.92 -11.13
CA THR A 128 -17.15 -16.52 -10.97
C THR A 128 -15.95 -15.63 -10.67
N ASP A 129 -15.05 -16.03 -9.77
CA ASP A 129 -13.81 -15.31 -9.47
C ASP A 129 -12.90 -15.22 -10.71
N THR A 130 -12.75 -16.34 -11.43
CA THR A 130 -11.97 -16.38 -12.68
C THR A 130 -12.56 -15.45 -13.74
N ALA A 131 -13.90 -15.29 -13.78
CA ALA A 131 -14.55 -14.33 -14.68
C ALA A 131 -14.12 -12.89 -14.38
N ALA A 132 -13.93 -12.56 -13.10
CA ALA A 132 -13.45 -11.25 -12.64
C ALA A 132 -12.02 -11.00 -13.12
N THR A 133 -11.10 -11.91 -12.82
CA THR A 133 -9.68 -11.78 -13.19
C THR A 133 -9.50 -11.72 -14.71
N VAL A 134 -10.25 -12.53 -15.46
CA VAL A 134 -10.25 -12.50 -16.92
C VAL A 134 -10.78 -11.17 -17.44
N ALA A 135 -11.82 -10.60 -16.84
CA ALA A 135 -12.35 -9.28 -17.23
C ALA A 135 -11.33 -8.17 -17.05
N GLU A 136 -10.55 -8.21 -15.96
CA GLU A 136 -9.47 -7.26 -15.69
C GLU A 136 -8.34 -7.39 -16.72
N ALA A 137 -7.91 -8.61 -17.03
CA ALA A 137 -6.83 -8.88 -17.98
C ALA A 137 -7.15 -8.45 -19.43
N VAL A 138 -8.37 -8.74 -19.91
CA VAL A 138 -8.78 -8.42 -21.30
C VAL A 138 -9.35 -7.01 -21.47
N GLY A 139 -9.72 -6.39 -20.35
CA GLY A 139 -10.30 -5.05 -20.29
C GLY A 139 -11.74 -4.94 -20.78
N LYS A 140 -12.29 -3.75 -20.54
CA LYS A 140 -13.70 -3.39 -20.77
C LYS A 140 -14.22 -3.72 -22.17
N ALA A 141 -13.46 -3.40 -23.21
CA ALA A 141 -13.92 -3.52 -24.60
C ALA A 141 -14.17 -4.97 -25.01
N ALA A 142 -13.29 -5.89 -24.60
CA ALA A 142 -13.42 -7.31 -24.90
C ALA A 142 -14.49 -7.99 -24.03
N PHE A 143 -14.62 -7.60 -22.76
CA PHE A 143 -15.57 -8.22 -21.84
C PHE A 143 -17.01 -7.69 -21.98
N ALA A 144 -17.22 -6.47 -22.49
CA ALA A 144 -18.54 -5.84 -22.59
C ALA A 144 -19.67 -6.71 -23.21
N PRO A 145 -19.45 -7.50 -24.28
CA PRO A 145 -20.47 -8.39 -24.83
C PRO A 145 -20.91 -9.53 -23.90
N HIS A 146 -20.14 -9.80 -22.84
CA HIS A 146 -20.35 -10.88 -21.89
C HIS A 146 -20.94 -10.41 -20.56
N LEU A 147 -20.83 -9.10 -20.26
CA LEU A 147 -21.19 -8.50 -18.97
C LEU A 147 -22.61 -8.83 -18.51
N GLU A 148 -23.62 -8.61 -19.35
CA GLU A 148 -25.02 -8.79 -18.93
C GLU A 148 -25.33 -10.23 -18.53
N GLU A 149 -24.77 -11.20 -19.28
CA GLU A 149 -24.96 -12.62 -19.00
C GLU A 149 -24.21 -13.05 -17.73
N THR A 150 -22.95 -12.65 -17.56
CA THR A 150 -22.16 -13.01 -16.38
C THR A 150 -22.69 -12.33 -15.11
N MET A 151 -23.16 -11.08 -15.20
CA MET A 151 -23.84 -10.40 -14.09
C MET A 151 -25.11 -11.14 -13.67
N LYS A 152 -25.92 -11.59 -14.63
CA LYS A 152 -27.12 -12.38 -14.33
C LYS A 152 -26.75 -13.70 -13.65
N LEU A 153 -25.71 -14.38 -14.10
CA LEU A 153 -25.25 -15.63 -13.50
C LEU A 153 -24.71 -15.43 -12.08
N ALA A 154 -23.95 -14.36 -11.83
CA ALA A 154 -23.47 -14.03 -10.48
C ALA A 154 -24.64 -13.75 -9.53
N LEU A 155 -25.60 -12.90 -9.92
CA LEU A 155 -26.80 -12.61 -9.14
C LEU A 155 -27.64 -13.88 -8.84
N GLN A 156 -27.77 -14.78 -9.82
CA GLN A 156 -28.41 -16.09 -9.60
C GLN A 156 -27.63 -16.98 -8.63
N GLY A 157 -26.31 -16.84 -8.56
CA GLY A 157 -25.46 -17.57 -7.61
C GLY A 157 -25.75 -17.15 -6.18
N MET A 158 -25.94 -15.86 -5.94
CA MET A 158 -26.30 -15.34 -4.61
C MET A 158 -27.64 -15.87 -4.10
N GLU A 159 -28.61 -16.10 -4.99
CA GLU A 159 -29.93 -16.66 -4.65
C GLU A 159 -29.87 -18.13 -4.20
N LEU A 160 -28.75 -18.83 -4.38
CA LEU A 160 -28.55 -20.22 -3.93
C LEU A 160 -28.20 -20.32 -2.43
N ASP A 161 -28.08 -19.18 -1.74
CA ASP A 161 -28.00 -19.04 -0.28
C ASP A 161 -26.82 -19.75 0.40
N THR A 162 -25.67 -19.83 -0.28
CA THR A 162 -24.40 -20.32 0.30
C THR A 162 -23.43 -19.15 0.50
N PRO A 163 -22.78 -19.00 1.67
CA PRO A 163 -21.82 -17.92 1.93
C PRO A 163 -20.74 -17.79 0.85
N THR A 164 -20.10 -18.90 0.47
CA THR A 164 -19.03 -18.93 -0.56
C THR A 164 -19.44 -18.34 -1.90
N LEU A 165 -20.69 -18.57 -2.35
CA LEU A 165 -21.17 -17.97 -3.60
C LEU A 165 -21.49 -16.48 -3.47
N ARG A 166 -21.91 -16.03 -2.28
CA ARG A 166 -22.11 -14.60 -2.03
C ARG A 166 -20.79 -13.87 -1.99
N GLU A 167 -19.82 -14.42 -1.28
CA GLU A 167 -18.43 -13.96 -1.22
C GLU A 167 -17.83 -13.80 -2.64
N GLY A 168 -17.78 -14.89 -3.43
CA GLY A 168 -17.27 -14.82 -4.81
C GLY A 168 -18.05 -13.88 -5.72
N SER A 169 -19.36 -13.68 -5.47
CA SER A 169 -20.15 -12.70 -6.20
C SER A 169 -19.77 -11.26 -5.84
N TYR A 170 -19.52 -10.96 -4.57
CA TYR A 170 -19.07 -9.64 -4.12
C TYR A 170 -17.68 -9.30 -4.66
N CYS A 171 -16.72 -10.23 -4.60
CA CYS A 171 -15.43 -10.12 -5.28
C CYS A 171 -15.59 -9.79 -6.76
N TYR A 172 -16.42 -10.57 -7.46
CA TYR A 172 -16.72 -10.35 -8.87
C TYR A 172 -17.34 -8.96 -9.13
N PHE A 173 -18.27 -8.48 -8.30
CA PHE A 173 -18.85 -7.14 -8.47
C PHE A 173 -17.83 -6.03 -8.26
N GLY A 174 -16.95 -6.16 -7.27
CA GLY A 174 -15.86 -5.20 -7.02
C GLY A 174 -14.97 -5.04 -8.25
N VAL A 175 -14.42 -6.13 -8.76
CA VAL A 175 -13.54 -6.11 -9.95
C VAL A 175 -14.27 -5.57 -11.19
N LEU A 176 -15.50 -6.04 -11.44
CA LEU A 176 -16.24 -5.58 -12.61
C LEU A 176 -16.61 -4.10 -12.52
N SER A 177 -16.82 -3.58 -11.31
CA SER A 177 -17.01 -2.15 -11.11
C SER A 177 -15.76 -1.35 -11.51
N ARG A 178 -14.54 -1.82 -11.18
CA ARG A 178 -13.28 -1.21 -11.66
C ARG A 178 -13.16 -1.22 -13.18
N VAL A 179 -13.40 -2.39 -13.79
CA VAL A 179 -13.25 -2.58 -15.24
C VAL A 179 -14.22 -1.69 -16.01
N PHE A 180 -15.46 -1.54 -15.54
CA PHE A 180 -16.51 -0.80 -16.26
C PHE A 180 -16.68 0.65 -15.81
N GLY A 181 -16.23 1.00 -14.61
CA GLY A 181 -16.39 2.32 -13.99
C GLY A 181 -17.87 2.72 -13.90
N SER A 182 -18.18 3.93 -14.35
CA SER A 182 -19.56 4.46 -14.37
C SER A 182 -20.56 3.59 -15.13
N ASP A 183 -20.12 2.82 -16.13
CA ASP A 183 -21.01 1.97 -16.93
C ASP A 183 -21.56 0.78 -16.14
N PHE A 184 -21.01 0.51 -14.95
CA PHE A 184 -21.51 -0.50 -14.03
C PHE A 184 -22.73 -0.05 -13.20
N THR A 185 -23.04 1.25 -13.20
CA THR A 185 -24.16 1.85 -12.45
C THR A 185 -25.51 1.11 -12.59
N PRO A 186 -25.93 0.59 -13.76
CA PRO A 186 -27.22 -0.09 -13.92
C PRO A 186 -27.39 -1.33 -13.01
N PHE A 187 -26.31 -1.95 -12.55
CA PHE A 187 -26.36 -3.14 -11.70
C PHE A 187 -26.48 -2.83 -10.21
N LEU A 188 -26.14 -1.60 -9.79
CA LEU A 188 -26.11 -1.21 -8.37
C LEU A 188 -27.47 -1.34 -7.69
N GLY A 189 -28.57 -1.16 -8.43
CA GLY A 189 -29.92 -1.35 -7.91
C GLY A 189 -30.25 -2.79 -7.48
N TYR A 190 -29.47 -3.76 -7.93
CA TYR A 190 -29.58 -5.17 -7.51
C TYR A 190 -28.54 -5.52 -6.44
N ILE A 191 -27.33 -4.95 -6.53
CA ILE A 191 -26.20 -5.29 -5.67
C ILE A 191 -26.31 -4.60 -4.29
N ALA A 192 -26.62 -3.30 -4.26
CA ALA A 192 -26.64 -2.55 -2.99
C ALA A 192 -27.65 -3.08 -1.96
N PRO A 193 -28.87 -3.55 -2.34
CA PRO A 193 -29.76 -4.22 -1.39
C PRO A 193 -29.18 -5.52 -0.80
N GLN A 194 -28.41 -6.28 -1.59
CA GLN A 194 -27.76 -7.51 -1.13
C GLN A 194 -26.62 -7.19 -0.15
N LEU A 195 -25.78 -6.19 -0.48
CA LEU A 195 -24.76 -5.69 0.44
C LEU A 195 -25.38 -5.33 1.79
N LEU A 196 -26.41 -4.47 1.80
CA LEU A 196 -27.10 -4.09 3.03
C LEU A 196 -27.70 -5.28 3.78
N GLN A 197 -28.14 -6.32 3.07
CA GLN A 197 -28.62 -7.55 3.71
C GLN A 197 -27.49 -8.29 4.42
N THR A 198 -26.35 -8.53 3.74
CA THR A 198 -25.18 -9.19 4.31
C THR A 198 -24.61 -8.41 5.51
N LEU A 199 -24.42 -7.09 5.36
CA LEU A 199 -23.87 -6.23 6.42
C LEU A 199 -24.73 -6.25 7.70
N ARG A 200 -26.05 -6.47 7.56
CA ARG A 200 -27.03 -6.48 8.66
C ARG A 200 -27.30 -7.88 9.24
N ILE A 201 -26.62 -8.92 8.78
CA ILE A 201 -26.80 -10.26 9.36
C ILE A 201 -26.42 -10.20 10.84
N ASP A 202 -27.36 -10.61 11.69
CA ASP A 202 -27.18 -10.67 13.13
C ASP A 202 -26.54 -12.01 13.53
N GLU A 203 -25.25 -11.94 13.87
CA GLU A 203 -24.46 -13.10 14.28
C GLU A 203 -24.66 -13.46 15.76
N SER A 204 -25.37 -12.64 16.54
CA SER A 204 -25.64 -12.92 17.96
C SER A 204 -26.54 -14.14 18.17
N SER A 205 -27.30 -14.56 17.16
CA SER A 205 -28.14 -15.77 17.24
C SER A 205 -27.36 -17.08 17.08
N VAL A 206 -26.15 -17.03 16.50
CA VAL A 206 -25.25 -18.18 16.38
C VAL A 206 -24.57 -18.47 17.72
N PHE A 207 -24.32 -17.42 18.52
CA PHE A 207 -23.81 -17.49 19.90
C PHE A 207 -24.68 -18.35 20.83
N ASP A 208 -26.01 -18.21 20.76
CA ASP A 208 -26.95 -18.96 21.61
C ASP A 208 -27.02 -20.46 21.26
N LEU A 209 -26.69 -20.85 20.03
CA LEU A 209 -26.72 -22.25 19.58
C LEU A 209 -25.41 -22.97 19.88
N ALA A 210 -24.26 -22.33 19.65
CA ALA A 210 -22.96 -22.93 19.91
C ALA A 210 -22.68 -23.11 21.41
N ALA A 211 -23.21 -22.23 22.27
CA ALA A 211 -23.16 -22.40 23.73
C ALA A 211 -23.99 -23.62 24.24
N ASN A 212 -24.80 -24.26 23.38
CA ASN A 212 -25.66 -25.39 23.72
C ASN A 212 -25.23 -26.72 23.07
N GLU A 213 -24.11 -26.78 22.34
CA GLU A 213 -23.58 -28.04 21.79
C GLU A 213 -22.51 -28.67 22.72
N ASP A 214 -22.52 -30.01 22.76
CA ASP A 214 -21.78 -30.91 23.67
C ASP A 214 -20.26 -30.82 23.42
N PRO A 215 -19.39 -30.67 24.44
CA PRO A 215 -17.93 -30.49 24.30
C PRO A 215 -17.14 -31.72 23.79
N ASP A 216 -17.79 -32.65 23.09
CA ASP A 216 -17.20 -33.90 22.56
C ASP A 216 -17.02 -33.88 21.02
N MET A 217 -17.01 -32.70 20.38
CA MET A 217 -16.62 -32.55 18.96
C MET A 217 -15.11 -32.36 18.86
N ASP A 218 -14.44 -33.26 18.13
CA ASP A 218 -12.97 -33.39 18.00
C ASP A 218 -12.23 -32.06 17.76
N ASP A 219 -11.18 -31.82 18.57
CA ASP A 219 -10.26 -30.66 18.65
C ASP A 219 -9.43 -30.32 17.38
N ASP A 220 -9.77 -30.81 16.18
CA ASP A 220 -8.93 -30.65 14.96
C ASP A 220 -9.39 -29.54 13.98
N ASP A 221 -10.56 -28.93 14.19
CA ASP A 221 -10.97 -27.72 13.49
C ASP A 221 -10.88 -26.53 14.46
N GLU A 222 -10.15 -25.48 14.08
CA GLU A 222 -10.03 -24.21 14.82
C GLU A 222 -11.41 -23.55 15.00
N GLN A 223 -12.23 -24.07 15.92
CA GLN A 223 -13.45 -23.42 16.35
C GLN A 223 -13.06 -22.19 17.15
N SER A 224 -13.46 -21.02 16.64
CA SER A 224 -13.46 -19.76 17.38
C SER A 224 -13.90 -20.02 18.84
N PRO A 225 -13.24 -19.43 19.87
CA PRO A 225 -13.54 -19.67 21.29
C PRO A 225 -15.00 -19.42 21.69
N PHE A 226 -15.83 -18.86 20.80
CA PHE A 226 -17.24 -18.53 21.04
C PHE A 226 -18.22 -19.18 20.06
N GLY A 227 -17.78 -20.16 19.25
CA GLY A 227 -18.68 -20.88 18.33
C GLY A 227 -19.31 -20.01 17.24
N MET A 228 -18.59 -18.95 16.85
CA MET A 228 -19.02 -18.01 15.82
C MET A 228 -18.84 -18.64 14.43
N SER A 229 -19.79 -18.39 13.52
CA SER A 229 -19.63 -18.83 12.13
C SER A 229 -18.63 -17.91 11.43
N THR A 230 -17.37 -18.34 11.35
CA THR A 230 -16.31 -17.64 10.60
C THR A 230 -16.76 -17.29 9.18
N ALA A 231 -17.50 -18.19 8.53
CA ALA A 231 -18.03 -17.99 7.19
C ALA A 231 -18.96 -16.76 7.02
N ILE A 232 -19.67 -16.31 8.06
CA ILE A 232 -20.50 -15.08 7.97
C ILE A 232 -19.62 -13.83 8.11
N ALA A 233 -18.62 -13.87 9.01
CA ALA A 233 -17.64 -12.81 9.15
C ALA A 233 -16.83 -12.64 7.85
N ASP A 234 -16.36 -13.74 7.26
CA ASP A 234 -15.65 -13.76 5.97
C ASP A 234 -16.54 -13.16 4.85
N GLU A 235 -17.83 -13.53 4.80
CA GLU A 235 -18.77 -12.95 3.84
C GLU A 235 -18.94 -11.43 4.05
N LYS A 236 -19.01 -10.97 5.30
CA LYS A 236 -19.12 -9.54 5.64
C LYS A 236 -17.88 -8.78 5.24
N GLU A 237 -16.70 -9.29 5.56
CA GLU A 237 -15.41 -8.69 5.17
C GLU A 237 -15.40 -8.41 3.66
N VAL A 238 -15.68 -9.42 2.84
CA VAL A 238 -15.69 -9.29 1.38
C VAL A 238 -16.80 -8.34 0.89
N ALA A 239 -17.97 -8.36 1.53
CA ALA A 239 -19.05 -7.41 1.21
C ALA A 239 -18.67 -5.96 1.52
N ILE A 240 -17.95 -5.70 2.62
CA ILE A 240 -17.47 -4.37 3.02
C ILE A 240 -16.47 -3.84 2.00
N ASP A 241 -15.52 -4.66 1.58
CA ASP A 241 -14.51 -4.29 0.58
C ASP A 241 -15.15 -4.05 -0.78
N ALA A 242 -16.09 -4.90 -1.18
CA ALA A 242 -16.87 -4.71 -2.39
C ALA A 242 -17.67 -3.39 -2.34
N ALA A 243 -18.22 -2.99 -1.19
CA ALA A 243 -18.93 -1.73 -1.05
C ALA A 243 -18.00 -0.51 -1.26
N GLY A 244 -16.78 -0.55 -0.71
CA GLY A 244 -15.74 0.46 -0.91
C GLY A 244 -15.37 0.60 -2.39
N GLU A 245 -15.07 -0.53 -3.03
CA GLU A 245 -14.70 -0.61 -4.44
C GLU A 245 -15.82 -0.13 -5.37
N LEU A 246 -17.06 -0.60 -5.15
CA LEU A 246 -18.22 -0.20 -5.94
C LEU A 246 -18.43 1.31 -5.89
N PHE A 247 -18.26 1.94 -4.73
CA PHE A 247 -18.36 3.38 -4.63
C PHE A 247 -17.19 4.09 -5.33
N ALA A 248 -15.95 3.68 -5.07
CA ALA A 248 -14.75 4.27 -5.67
C ALA A 248 -14.77 4.23 -7.20
N SER A 249 -15.27 3.13 -7.76
CA SER A 249 -15.31 2.85 -9.19
C SER A 249 -16.51 3.48 -9.91
N THR A 250 -17.70 3.44 -9.31
CA THR A 250 -18.93 3.96 -9.96
C THR A 250 -19.25 5.40 -9.59
N THR A 251 -18.61 5.94 -8.55
CA THR A 251 -18.67 7.33 -8.10
C THR A 251 -20.11 7.82 -7.90
N THR A 252 -20.59 8.76 -8.73
CA THR A 252 -21.94 9.33 -8.63
C THR A 252 -23.06 8.30 -8.75
N GLY A 253 -22.80 7.16 -9.41
CA GLY A 253 -23.78 6.07 -9.54
C GLY A 253 -24.16 5.42 -8.21
N PHE A 254 -23.25 5.41 -7.24
CA PHE A 254 -23.45 4.77 -5.94
C PHE A 254 -24.09 5.68 -4.89
N ILE A 255 -24.13 7.00 -5.12
CA ILE A 255 -24.67 8.01 -4.18
C ILE A 255 -26.01 7.61 -3.52
N PRO A 256 -26.99 7.02 -4.24
CA PRO A 256 -28.26 6.63 -3.62
C PRO A 256 -28.15 5.64 -2.45
N TYR A 257 -27.01 4.94 -2.31
CA TYR A 257 -26.78 3.90 -1.32
C TYR A 257 -25.76 4.29 -0.24
N VAL A 258 -25.01 5.38 -0.47
CA VAL A 258 -23.87 5.80 0.36
C VAL A 258 -24.27 5.99 1.81
N GLU A 259 -25.37 6.71 2.08
CA GLU A 259 -25.77 7.04 3.46
C GLU A 259 -26.11 5.77 4.28
N ASP A 260 -26.87 4.85 3.70
CA ASP A 260 -27.28 3.63 4.41
C ASP A 260 -26.10 2.68 4.61
N ILE A 261 -25.28 2.48 3.57
CA ILE A 261 -24.12 1.58 3.65
C ILE A 261 -23.08 2.15 4.62
N ALA A 262 -22.75 3.45 4.55
CA ALA A 262 -21.76 4.05 5.45
C ALA A 262 -22.16 3.91 6.92
N LYS A 263 -23.46 4.01 7.25
CA LYS A 263 -23.94 3.79 8.62
C LYS A 263 -23.75 2.34 9.07
N GLU A 264 -24.00 1.36 8.21
CA GLU A 264 -23.74 -0.04 8.55
C GLU A 264 -22.24 -0.33 8.70
N LEU A 265 -21.40 0.26 7.83
CA LEU A 265 -19.95 0.15 7.97
C LEU A 265 -19.44 0.73 9.29
N VAL A 266 -20.00 1.87 9.73
CA VAL A 266 -19.71 2.43 11.06
C VAL A 266 -20.13 1.49 12.18
N ASN A 267 -21.29 0.83 12.07
CA ASN A 267 -21.72 -0.16 13.07
C ASN A 267 -20.74 -1.36 13.16
N LEU A 268 -20.13 -1.74 12.03
CA LEU A 268 -19.20 -2.85 11.95
C LEU A 268 -17.79 -2.53 12.48
N LEU A 269 -17.52 -1.28 12.89
CA LEU A 269 -16.30 -0.95 13.63
C LEU A 269 -16.26 -1.63 15.02
N ASP A 270 -17.41 -1.98 15.59
CA ASP A 270 -17.52 -2.68 16.90
C ASP A 270 -17.75 -4.19 16.72
N HIS A 271 -17.38 -4.74 15.56
CA HIS A 271 -17.58 -6.15 15.25
C HIS A 271 -16.57 -7.03 15.99
N PHE A 272 -16.94 -8.27 16.36
CA PHE A 272 -16.05 -9.18 17.10
C PHE A 272 -14.82 -9.62 16.28
N SER A 273 -14.98 -9.77 14.97
CA SER A 273 -13.90 -10.16 14.04
C SER A 273 -13.09 -8.93 13.65
N ASP A 274 -11.78 -9.03 13.84
CA ASP A 274 -10.77 -8.04 13.51
C ASP A 274 -10.66 -7.79 12.01
N GLU A 275 -10.79 -8.83 11.18
CA GLU A 275 -10.83 -8.72 9.72
C GLU A 275 -12.03 -7.87 9.26
N VAL A 276 -13.21 -8.06 9.85
CA VAL A 276 -14.39 -7.22 9.58
C VAL A 276 -14.16 -5.76 10.00
N ARG A 277 -13.57 -5.53 11.19
CA ARG A 277 -13.22 -4.17 11.65
C ARG A 277 -12.21 -3.51 10.70
N LYS A 278 -11.16 -4.23 10.30
CA LYS A 278 -10.11 -3.77 9.37
C LYS A 278 -10.67 -3.39 8.00
N SER A 279 -11.55 -4.21 7.42
CA SER A 279 -12.20 -3.88 6.15
C SER A 279 -13.18 -2.72 6.30
N ALA A 280 -13.91 -2.62 7.42
CA ALA A 280 -14.78 -1.47 7.71
C ALA A 280 -14.00 -0.15 7.75
N VAL A 281 -12.85 -0.13 8.44
CA VAL A 281 -11.93 1.02 8.45
C VAL A 281 -11.54 1.41 7.02
N SER A 282 -11.03 0.46 6.24
CA SER A 282 -10.53 0.69 4.87
C SER A 282 -11.63 1.21 3.93
N SER A 283 -12.83 0.63 4.03
CA SER A 283 -13.99 1.00 3.21
C SER A 283 -14.53 2.39 3.59
N LEU A 284 -14.60 2.73 4.88
CA LEU A 284 -15.01 4.06 5.34
C LEU A 284 -14.05 5.17 4.89
N PHE A 285 -12.74 4.95 4.95
CA PHE A 285 -11.77 5.90 4.39
C PHE A 285 -11.89 6.02 2.87
N THR A 286 -12.13 4.90 2.17
CA THR A 286 -12.42 4.90 0.73
C THR A 286 -13.67 5.73 0.40
N PHE A 287 -14.70 5.70 1.24
CA PHE A 287 -15.89 6.53 1.09
C PHE A 287 -15.57 8.02 1.22
N ILE A 288 -14.74 8.42 2.20
CA ILE A 288 -14.29 9.82 2.32
C ILE A 288 -13.49 10.25 1.08
N ARG A 289 -12.51 9.43 0.65
CA ARG A 289 -11.71 9.70 -0.57
C ARG A 289 -12.58 9.87 -1.80
N THR A 290 -13.58 9.00 -1.94
CA THR A 290 -14.47 9.00 -3.10
C THR A 290 -15.39 10.22 -3.11
N CYS A 291 -15.94 10.62 -1.96
CA CYS A 291 -16.67 11.88 -1.82
C CYS A 291 -15.81 13.08 -2.25
N ASN A 292 -14.57 13.15 -1.75
CA ASN A 292 -13.64 14.24 -2.08
C ASN A 292 -13.29 14.25 -3.57
N LYS A 293 -13.05 13.07 -4.17
CA LYS A 293 -12.78 12.90 -5.60
C LYS A 293 -13.97 13.34 -6.47
N ILE A 294 -15.20 13.00 -6.08
CA ILE A 294 -16.42 13.42 -6.78
C ILE A 294 -16.58 14.93 -6.74
N ALA A 295 -16.29 15.55 -5.58
CA ALA A 295 -16.33 17.00 -5.43
C ALA A 295 -15.27 17.72 -6.27
N ASN A 296 -14.17 17.03 -6.59
CA ASN A 296 -13.05 17.53 -7.39
C ASN A 296 -12.59 18.93 -6.90
N PRO A 297 -12.19 19.05 -5.63
CA PRO A 297 -11.79 20.33 -5.05
C PRO A 297 -10.46 20.82 -5.66
N GLU A 298 -10.14 22.09 -5.40
CA GLU A 298 -8.78 22.58 -5.60
C GLU A 298 -7.79 21.79 -4.73
N LYS A 299 -6.55 21.64 -5.21
CA LYS A 299 -5.49 20.98 -4.41
C LYS A 299 -5.37 21.68 -3.06
N TRP A 300 -5.44 20.88 -1.99
CA TRP A 300 -5.33 21.38 -0.63
C TRP A 300 -3.99 22.08 -0.38
N LYS A 301 -3.95 22.90 0.67
CA LYS A 301 -2.74 23.60 1.10
C LYS A 301 -2.52 23.37 2.58
N ALA A 302 -1.30 22.99 2.94
CA ALA A 302 -0.89 22.76 4.32
C ALA A 302 -1.17 24.00 5.21
N GLY A 303 -1.45 23.75 6.48
CA GLY A 303 -1.57 24.75 7.53
C GLY A 303 -2.95 24.84 8.18
N VAL A 304 -2.96 25.46 9.37
CA VAL A 304 -4.15 25.74 10.17
C VAL A 304 -4.27 27.27 10.35
N PRO A 305 -5.47 27.88 10.23
CA PRO A 305 -6.76 27.27 9.89
C PRO A 305 -6.81 26.76 8.44
N LEU A 306 -7.81 25.92 8.15
CA LEU A 306 -8.04 25.32 6.83
C LEU A 306 -8.03 26.41 5.73
N ARG A 307 -7.16 26.23 4.73
CA ARG A 307 -6.93 27.21 3.66
C ARG A 307 -7.78 26.96 2.41
N VAL A 308 -8.15 25.71 2.16
CA VAL A 308 -8.98 25.28 1.03
C VAL A 308 -10.18 24.53 1.62
N PRO A 309 -11.43 24.99 1.42
CA PRO A 309 -12.60 24.32 1.95
C PRO A 309 -12.87 23.01 1.21
N ILE A 310 -13.47 22.05 1.91
CA ILE A 310 -14.01 20.81 1.36
C ILE A 310 -15.53 20.93 1.13
N ASP A 311 -16.10 20.06 0.31
CA ASP A 311 -17.55 20.05 0.07
C ASP A 311 -18.34 19.44 1.24
N ASP A 312 -19.65 19.74 1.28
CA ASP A 312 -20.54 19.31 2.36
C ASP A 312 -20.64 17.79 2.49
N ASN A 313 -20.54 17.01 1.40
CA ASN A 313 -20.63 15.55 1.48
C ASN A 313 -19.34 14.95 2.06
N THR A 314 -18.18 15.44 1.64
CA THR A 314 -16.90 15.04 2.25
C THR A 314 -16.87 15.40 3.72
N ALA A 315 -17.29 16.62 4.08
CA ALA A 315 -17.36 17.05 5.48
C ALA A 315 -18.33 16.20 6.31
N ALA A 316 -19.51 15.87 5.76
CA ALA A 316 -20.48 15.00 6.42
C ALA A 316 -19.94 13.58 6.62
N MET A 317 -19.24 13.02 5.63
CA MET A 317 -18.62 11.69 5.73
C MET A 317 -17.51 11.67 6.78
N ILE A 318 -16.63 12.67 6.81
CA ILE A 318 -15.61 12.81 7.86
C ILE A 318 -16.26 12.83 9.25
N LYS A 319 -17.32 13.63 9.41
CA LYS A 319 -18.04 13.75 10.69
C LYS A 319 -18.78 12.47 11.10
N LEU A 320 -19.19 11.65 10.14
CA LEU A 320 -19.82 10.35 10.40
C LEU A 320 -18.77 9.31 10.85
N VAL A 321 -17.58 9.34 10.26
CA VAL A 321 -16.58 8.27 10.39
C VAL A 321 -15.60 8.52 11.54
N LEU A 322 -14.94 9.68 11.56
CA LEU A 322 -13.77 9.91 12.44
C LEU A 322 -14.10 9.81 13.94
N PRO A 323 -15.26 10.31 14.45
CA PRO A 323 -15.59 10.14 15.86
C PRO A 323 -15.75 8.68 16.29
N GLU A 324 -16.41 7.87 15.47
CA GLU A 324 -16.66 6.45 15.78
C GLU A 324 -15.39 5.62 15.59
N LEU A 325 -14.55 5.95 14.61
CA LEU A 325 -13.22 5.37 14.46
C LEU A 325 -12.34 5.61 15.69
N LEU A 326 -12.29 6.86 16.19
CA LEU A 326 -11.49 7.19 17.36
C LEU A 326 -11.98 6.51 18.63
N LYS A 327 -13.30 6.34 18.75
CA LYS A 327 -13.92 5.58 19.85
C LYS A 327 -13.55 4.11 19.76
N MET A 328 -13.64 3.49 18.58
CA MET A 328 -13.24 2.10 18.36
C MET A 328 -11.75 1.90 18.68
N TRP A 329 -10.88 2.81 18.22
CA TRP A 329 -9.44 2.73 18.47
C TRP A 329 -9.08 2.83 19.96
N GLU A 330 -9.94 3.37 20.81
CA GLU A 330 -9.69 3.38 22.26
C GLU A 330 -9.64 1.98 22.87
N ASP A 331 -10.47 1.07 22.35
CA ASP A 331 -10.67 -0.28 22.85
C ASP A 331 -10.20 -1.36 21.85
N GLU A 332 -9.36 -1.00 20.87
CA GLU A 332 -8.87 -1.95 19.85
C GLU A 332 -7.70 -2.79 20.38
N ASP A 333 -7.90 -4.11 20.35
CA ASP A 333 -6.99 -5.12 20.85
C ASP A 333 -6.08 -5.74 19.78
N GLU A 334 -6.37 -5.51 18.50
CA GLU A 334 -5.62 -6.13 17.41
C GLU A 334 -4.64 -5.18 16.73
N LYS A 335 -3.34 -5.53 16.78
CA LYS A 335 -2.25 -4.73 16.21
C LYS A 335 -2.45 -4.47 14.72
N ILE A 336 -3.00 -5.44 13.98
CA ILE A 336 -3.22 -5.32 12.53
C ILE A 336 -4.30 -4.29 12.19
N VAL A 337 -5.33 -4.17 13.01
CA VAL A 337 -6.40 -3.18 12.82
C VAL A 337 -5.86 -1.78 13.12
N VAL A 338 -5.11 -1.60 14.21
CA VAL A 338 -4.47 -0.31 14.53
C VAL A 338 -3.46 0.12 13.47
N THR A 339 -2.68 -0.83 12.95
CA THR A 339 -1.76 -0.62 11.84
C THR A 339 -2.51 -0.10 10.60
N ARG A 340 -3.66 -0.73 10.26
CA ARG A 340 -4.52 -0.27 9.16
C ARG A 340 -5.07 1.14 9.41
N ILE A 341 -5.49 1.47 10.63
CA ILE A 341 -5.97 2.81 10.98
C ILE A 341 -4.88 3.86 10.72
N CYS A 342 -3.65 3.60 11.16
CA CYS A 342 -2.52 4.52 10.97
C CYS A 342 -2.21 4.72 9.48
N ALA A 343 -2.21 3.63 8.69
CA ALA A 343 -1.98 3.68 7.25
C ALA A 343 -3.08 4.48 6.52
N GLU A 344 -4.36 4.22 6.79
CA GLU A 344 -5.45 4.96 6.15
C GLU A 344 -5.47 6.44 6.56
N LEU A 345 -5.10 6.77 7.80
CA LEU A 345 -4.94 8.16 8.23
C LEU A 345 -3.80 8.86 7.49
N ARG A 346 -2.68 8.19 7.22
CA ARG A 346 -1.61 8.74 6.37
C ARG A 346 -2.10 8.99 4.94
N ASP A 347 -2.76 8.00 4.34
CA ASP A 347 -3.20 8.10 2.95
C ASP A 347 -4.29 9.18 2.77
N ILE A 348 -5.29 9.23 3.66
CA ILE A 348 -6.36 10.21 3.59
C ILE A 348 -5.86 11.64 3.80
N MET A 349 -4.81 11.84 4.61
CA MET A 349 -4.16 13.15 4.77
C MET A 349 -3.51 13.61 3.45
N THR A 350 -2.94 12.68 2.67
CA THR A 350 -2.38 12.97 1.35
C THR A 350 -3.49 13.33 0.35
N ASP A 351 -4.62 12.61 0.37
CA ASP A 351 -5.70 12.77 -0.60
C ASP A 351 -6.62 13.96 -0.33
N VAL A 352 -6.98 14.18 0.95
CA VAL A 352 -7.97 15.18 1.37
C VAL A 352 -7.32 16.40 2.02
N GLY A 353 -6.10 16.25 2.54
CA GLY A 353 -5.37 17.33 3.19
C GLY A 353 -5.86 17.60 4.62
N PRO A 354 -5.56 18.79 5.18
CA PRO A 354 -5.77 19.08 6.60
C PRO A 354 -7.23 19.00 7.07
N ALA A 355 -8.21 19.10 6.16
CA ALA A 355 -9.62 19.09 6.52
C ALA A 355 -10.06 17.79 7.23
N VAL A 356 -9.41 16.66 6.93
CA VAL A 356 -9.76 15.37 7.53
C VAL A 356 -9.33 15.24 8.99
N VAL A 357 -8.24 15.91 9.40
CA VAL A 357 -7.66 15.74 10.74
C VAL A 357 -7.70 16.98 11.63
N ILE A 358 -7.94 18.19 11.11
CA ILE A 358 -7.88 19.44 11.92
C ILE A 358 -8.72 19.35 13.20
N GLU A 359 -9.94 18.82 13.13
CA GLU A 359 -10.84 18.73 14.29
C GLU A 359 -10.52 17.56 15.22
N TYR A 360 -9.75 16.58 14.73
CA TYR A 360 -9.48 15.30 15.39
C TYR A 360 -8.01 15.11 15.81
N ALA A 361 -7.15 16.09 15.51
CA ALA A 361 -5.71 16.00 15.67
C ALA A 361 -5.29 15.66 17.11
N GLU A 362 -5.98 16.21 18.11
CA GLU A 362 -5.71 15.90 19.52
C GLU A 362 -6.00 14.43 19.85
N GLY A 363 -7.17 13.93 19.47
CA GLY A 363 -7.57 12.54 19.71
C GLY A 363 -6.64 11.54 19.01
N ILE A 364 -6.32 11.79 17.74
CA ILE A 364 -5.37 10.96 16.98
C ILE A 364 -3.98 11.03 17.62
N SER A 365 -3.51 12.22 18.04
CA SER A 365 -2.19 12.36 18.67
C SER A 365 -2.10 11.59 20.00
N VAL A 366 -3.18 11.55 20.78
CA VAL A 366 -3.22 10.74 22.01
C VAL A 366 -3.06 9.25 21.69
N ARG A 367 -3.82 8.73 20.71
CA ARG A 367 -3.73 7.31 20.30
C ARG A 367 -2.34 6.95 19.76
N LEU A 368 -1.77 7.80 18.91
CA LEU A 368 -0.41 7.59 18.38
C LEU A 368 0.65 7.63 19.49
N LEU A 369 0.50 8.52 20.47
CA LEU A 369 1.44 8.60 21.60
C LEU A 369 1.40 7.33 22.45
N GLU A 370 0.22 6.76 22.68
CA GLU A 370 0.08 5.49 23.40
C GLU A 370 0.84 4.36 22.71
N LEU A 371 0.85 4.32 21.36
CA LEU A 371 1.64 3.34 20.61
C LEU A 371 3.14 3.47 20.85
N PHE A 372 3.66 4.71 20.80
CA PHE A 372 5.07 5.00 21.08
C PHE A 372 5.46 4.80 22.55
N GLU A 373 4.50 4.88 23.46
CA GLU A 373 4.69 4.60 24.88
C GLU A 373 4.46 3.12 25.24
N LYS A 374 4.10 2.28 24.26
CA LYS A 374 3.70 0.87 24.45
C LYS A 374 2.54 0.70 25.45
N LYS A 375 1.53 1.57 25.35
CA LYS A 375 0.36 1.62 26.26
C LYS A 375 -0.97 1.42 25.56
N ALA A 376 -0.97 1.24 24.24
CA ALA A 376 -2.20 0.92 23.53
C ALA A 376 -2.68 -0.48 23.93
N LEU A 377 -3.99 -0.70 23.95
CA LEU A 377 -4.57 -1.98 24.37
C LEU A 377 -4.00 -3.17 23.58
N CYS A 378 -3.89 -3.03 22.25
CA CYS A 378 -3.25 -4.01 21.37
C CYS A 378 -1.77 -4.33 21.67
N GLN A 379 -1.10 -3.57 22.56
CA GLN A 379 0.27 -3.83 23.00
C GLN A 379 0.35 -4.40 24.41
N THR A 380 -0.71 -4.27 25.22
CA THR A 380 -0.70 -4.65 26.64
C THR A 380 -1.43 -5.96 26.95
N ILE A 381 -2.27 -6.47 26.05
CA ILE A 381 -3.08 -7.67 26.29
C ILE A 381 -2.20 -8.93 26.48
N ASP A 382 -1.13 -9.06 25.70
CA ASP A 382 -0.21 -10.20 25.82
C ASP A 382 0.60 -10.19 27.12
N GLU A 383 0.73 -9.03 27.80
CA GLU A 383 1.52 -8.89 29.03
C GLU A 383 0.75 -9.32 30.29
N GLU A 384 -0.59 -9.39 30.26
CA GLU A 384 -1.41 -9.71 31.45
C GLU A 384 -1.52 -11.22 31.74
N ASP A 385 -1.26 -12.09 30.75
CA ASP A 385 -1.32 -13.56 30.92
C ASP A 385 0.05 -14.20 31.25
N ASP A 386 1.15 -13.43 31.21
CA ASP A 386 2.53 -13.92 31.37
C ASP A 386 3.15 -13.51 32.72
N ASP A 387 2.37 -13.61 33.81
CA ASP A 387 2.80 -13.46 35.22
C ASP A 387 3.96 -14.44 35.63
N GLU A 388 4.39 -15.36 34.75
CA GLU A 388 5.54 -16.24 34.93
C GLU A 388 6.79 -15.87 34.09
N ALA A 389 6.72 -14.91 33.16
CA ALA A 389 7.88 -14.39 32.42
C ALA A 389 8.62 -13.32 33.23
N GLY A 390 9.33 -13.77 34.26
CA GLY A 390 10.17 -12.90 35.08
C GLY A 390 11.25 -12.17 34.27
N ASP A 391 11.31 -10.85 34.41
CA ASP A 391 12.47 -10.01 34.08
C ASP A 391 13.12 -10.28 32.69
N GLU A 392 12.33 -10.49 31.63
CA GLU A 392 12.80 -10.10 30.30
C GLU A 392 12.74 -8.57 30.26
N GLN A 393 13.80 -7.94 30.79
CA GLN A 393 14.10 -6.56 30.44
C GLN A 393 14.13 -6.52 28.92
N ASP A 394 13.12 -5.89 28.29
CA ASP A 394 13.17 -5.42 26.91
C ASP A 394 14.60 -4.95 26.62
N GLU A 395 15.41 -5.77 25.95
CA GLU A 395 16.68 -5.31 25.44
C GLU A 395 16.30 -4.23 24.42
N GLU A 396 16.62 -2.97 24.73
CA GLU A 396 16.25 -1.78 23.97
C GLU A 396 16.56 -1.97 22.47
N GLY A 397 15.62 -2.50 21.67
CA GLY A 397 15.87 -2.83 20.27
C GLY A 397 15.22 -4.09 19.69
N ASP A 398 14.78 -5.06 20.50
CA ASP A 398 14.23 -6.33 20.00
C ASP A 398 12.71 -6.30 19.88
N LEU A 399 12.21 -5.71 18.79
CA LEU A 399 10.77 -5.69 18.49
C LEU A 399 10.36 -6.94 17.70
N THR A 400 9.15 -7.44 17.95
CA THR A 400 8.51 -8.38 17.03
C THR A 400 8.21 -7.71 15.69
N GLU A 401 8.04 -8.50 14.62
CA GLU A 401 7.70 -7.99 13.29
C GLU A 401 6.40 -7.17 13.30
N TYR A 402 5.39 -7.62 14.06
CA TYR A 402 4.13 -6.88 14.23
C TYR A 402 4.30 -5.56 14.98
N ASP A 403 5.11 -5.53 16.04
CA ASP A 403 5.39 -4.29 16.77
C ASP A 403 6.18 -3.30 15.90
N SER A 404 7.12 -3.80 15.11
CA SER A 404 7.86 -2.99 14.13
C SER A 404 6.91 -2.37 13.10
N MET A 405 6.03 -3.17 12.49
CA MET A 405 5.05 -2.72 11.50
C MET A 405 4.09 -1.67 12.08
N LEU A 406 3.62 -1.88 13.31
CA LEU A 406 2.75 -0.97 14.03
C LEU A 406 3.43 0.38 14.29
N ILE A 407 4.65 0.37 14.82
CA ILE A 407 5.43 1.58 15.09
C ILE A 407 5.78 2.33 13.79
N CYS A 408 6.12 1.60 12.72
CA CYS A 408 6.38 2.22 11.41
C CYS A 408 5.13 2.95 10.87
N SER A 409 3.97 2.29 10.92
CA SER A 409 2.71 2.88 10.47
C SER A 409 2.31 4.09 11.32
N ALA A 410 2.54 4.04 12.63
CA ALA A 410 2.32 5.17 13.52
C ALA A 410 3.24 6.36 13.18
N ALA A 411 4.53 6.09 12.90
CA ALA A 411 5.49 7.13 12.51
C ALA A 411 5.14 7.78 11.16
N ASP A 412 4.69 7.00 10.18
CA ASP A 412 4.23 7.53 8.89
C ASP A 412 2.98 8.41 9.04
N CYS A 413 2.05 8.02 9.92
CA CYS A 413 0.92 8.86 10.29
C CYS A 413 1.37 10.18 10.96
N VAL A 414 2.37 10.15 11.85
CA VAL A 414 2.95 11.37 12.44
C VAL A 414 3.59 12.26 11.37
N ALA A 415 4.32 11.69 10.40
CA ALA A 415 4.86 12.44 9.28
C ALA A 415 3.76 13.05 8.38
N GLY A 416 2.60 12.38 8.28
CA GLY A 416 1.42 12.89 7.57
C GLY A 416 0.88 14.17 8.21
N PHE A 417 0.88 14.27 9.55
CA PHE A 417 0.53 15.52 10.24
C PHE A 417 1.47 16.68 9.86
N ALA A 418 2.76 16.41 9.70
CA ALA A 418 3.71 17.44 9.26
C ALA A 418 3.38 17.94 7.85
N ASP A 419 2.96 17.05 6.93
CA ASP A 419 2.56 17.42 5.57
C ASP A 419 1.33 18.35 5.57
N VAL A 420 0.29 17.99 6.33
CA VAL A 420 -0.96 18.75 6.31
C VAL A 420 -0.94 20.01 7.18
N PHE A 421 -0.11 20.08 8.22
CA PHE A 421 -0.01 21.25 9.11
C PHE A 421 1.18 22.16 8.80
N GLY A 422 2.22 21.67 8.13
CA GLY A 422 3.46 22.41 7.89
C GLY A 422 4.05 22.95 9.19
N GLU A 423 4.41 24.23 9.21
CA GLU A 423 4.98 24.90 10.41
C GLU A 423 4.10 24.79 11.67
N ALA A 424 2.76 24.66 11.52
CA ALA A 424 1.84 24.55 12.65
C ALA A 424 1.95 23.20 13.38
N PHE A 425 2.68 22.22 12.83
CA PHE A 425 2.94 20.93 13.44
C PHE A 425 3.87 20.99 14.66
N ALA A 426 4.62 22.08 14.84
CA ALA A 426 5.66 22.19 15.87
C ALA A 426 5.22 21.79 17.31
N PRO A 427 4.05 22.18 17.82
CA PRO A 427 3.63 21.74 19.16
C PRO A 427 3.43 20.22 19.27
N ILE A 428 3.02 19.57 18.17
CA ILE A 428 2.82 18.12 18.12
C ILE A 428 4.18 17.42 17.99
N LEU A 429 5.10 17.95 17.18
CA LEU A 429 6.46 17.42 17.07
C LEU A 429 7.23 17.48 18.39
N ASP A 430 6.99 18.50 19.24
CA ASP A 430 7.60 18.56 20.58
C ASP A 430 7.31 17.30 21.41
N THR A 431 6.14 16.67 21.20
CA THR A 431 5.75 15.41 21.83
C THR A 431 6.43 14.22 21.16
N PHE A 432 6.32 14.08 19.84
CA PHE A 432 6.73 12.85 19.13
C PHE A 432 8.22 12.74 18.83
N LEU A 433 8.93 13.86 18.69
CA LEU A 433 10.36 13.87 18.36
C LEU A 433 11.21 12.96 19.26
N PRO A 434 11.13 13.01 20.61
CA PRO A 434 11.92 12.13 21.46
C PRO A 434 11.60 10.63 21.26
N HIS A 435 10.35 10.28 20.96
CA HIS A 435 9.95 8.90 20.73
C HIS A 435 10.51 8.37 19.40
N ILE A 436 10.29 9.10 18.30
CA ILE A 436 10.76 8.70 16.96
C ILE A 436 12.30 8.69 16.92
N ALA A 437 12.95 9.71 17.49
CA ALA A 437 14.41 9.76 17.55
C ALA A 437 15.03 8.60 18.35
N GLY A 438 14.28 8.00 19.30
CA GLY A 438 14.72 6.84 20.06
C GLY A 438 15.05 5.63 19.18
N TYR A 439 14.27 5.41 18.12
CA TYR A 439 14.43 4.30 17.18
C TYR A 439 15.63 4.45 16.23
N ALA A 440 16.25 5.63 16.16
CA ALA A 440 17.47 5.83 15.37
C ALA A 440 18.75 5.26 16.03
N LYS A 441 18.65 4.71 17.25
CA LYS A 441 19.80 4.15 17.96
C LYS A 441 20.29 2.85 17.30
N PRO A 442 21.61 2.57 17.31
CA PRO A 442 22.17 1.35 16.73
C PRO A 442 21.68 0.03 17.31
N SER A 443 21.00 0.05 18.48
CA SER A 443 20.49 -1.14 19.13
C SER A 443 19.20 -1.68 18.49
N PHE A 444 18.46 -0.84 17.76
CA PHE A 444 17.26 -1.26 17.03
C PHE A 444 17.60 -1.93 15.70
N ALA A 445 16.67 -2.73 15.17
CA ALA A 445 16.80 -3.36 13.87
C ALA A 445 16.83 -2.32 12.73
N VAL A 446 17.18 -2.78 11.53
CA VAL A 446 17.39 -1.91 10.36
C VAL A 446 16.12 -1.16 10.01
N SER A 447 14.97 -1.83 10.04
CA SER A 447 13.65 -1.29 9.75
C SER A 447 13.34 -0.08 10.61
N GLU A 448 13.57 -0.14 11.92
CA GLU A 448 13.22 0.96 12.83
C GLU A 448 14.21 2.12 12.69
N ARG A 449 15.50 1.85 12.48
CA ARG A 449 16.49 2.92 12.23
C ARG A 449 16.21 3.63 10.91
N ALA A 450 15.84 2.88 9.87
CA ALA A 450 15.47 3.41 8.56
C ALA A 450 14.21 4.26 8.66
N MET A 451 13.17 3.74 9.34
CA MET A 451 11.93 4.45 9.64
C MET A 451 12.20 5.75 10.40
N ALA A 452 12.96 5.71 11.50
CA ALA A 452 13.22 6.89 12.32
C ALA A 452 13.92 7.99 11.52
N CYS A 453 14.94 7.63 10.73
CA CYS A 453 15.65 8.58 9.88
C CYS A 453 14.75 9.11 8.76
N GLY A 454 13.98 8.24 8.10
CA GLY A 454 13.08 8.59 6.99
C GLY A 454 11.94 9.49 7.43
N CYS A 455 11.20 9.08 8.47
CA CYS A 455 10.09 9.84 9.06
C CYS A 455 10.54 11.25 9.50
N LEU A 456 11.66 11.36 10.22
CA LEU A 456 12.17 12.67 10.65
C LEU A 456 12.62 13.54 9.45
N ALA A 457 13.13 12.94 8.38
CA ALA A 457 13.46 13.66 7.16
C ALA A 457 12.21 14.17 6.42
N GLU A 458 11.14 13.37 6.34
CA GLU A 458 9.84 13.82 5.81
C GLU A 458 9.26 14.98 6.64
N ILE A 459 9.25 14.85 7.97
CA ILE A 459 8.81 15.91 8.88
C ILE A 459 9.61 17.18 8.64
N THR A 460 10.94 17.06 8.48
CA THR A 460 11.83 18.19 8.19
C THR A 460 11.45 18.92 6.91
N LYS A 461 11.26 18.17 5.82
CA LYS A 461 10.81 18.72 4.53
C LYS A 461 9.46 19.42 4.64
N ASN A 462 8.49 18.74 5.26
CA ASN A 462 7.10 19.18 5.28
C ASN A 462 6.87 20.40 6.19
N MET A 463 7.64 20.54 7.28
CA MET A 463 7.58 21.71 8.15
C MET A 463 8.24 22.96 7.56
N GLY A 464 9.17 22.80 6.60
CA GLY A 464 9.95 23.91 6.06
C GLY A 464 10.65 24.72 7.16
N PRO A 465 10.61 26.08 7.13
CA PRO A 465 11.28 26.95 8.10
C PRO A 465 10.96 26.66 9.58
N GLY A 466 9.78 26.10 9.86
CA GLY A 466 9.35 25.73 11.21
C GLY A 466 10.25 24.69 11.88
N ILE A 467 11.03 23.92 11.10
CA ILE A 467 11.95 22.91 11.62
C ILE A 467 13.17 23.51 12.35
N THR A 468 13.46 24.79 12.13
CA THR A 468 14.70 25.44 12.60
C THR A 468 14.97 25.23 14.09
N LYS A 469 13.94 25.21 14.94
CA LYS A 469 14.10 25.01 16.39
C LYS A 469 14.57 23.60 16.79
N TYR A 470 14.50 22.63 15.87
CA TYR A 470 14.89 21.23 16.08
C TYR A 470 16.19 20.85 15.38
N ALA A 471 16.77 21.75 14.59
CA ALA A 471 17.91 21.44 13.74
C ALA A 471 19.10 20.86 14.50
N GLU A 472 19.39 21.37 15.70
CA GLU A 472 20.47 20.86 16.56
C GLU A 472 20.24 19.41 17.00
N THR A 473 18.99 18.98 17.20
CA THR A 473 18.62 17.61 17.57
C THR A 473 18.62 16.68 16.37
N LEU A 474 18.14 17.15 15.21
CA LEU A 474 17.98 16.34 14.00
C LEU A 474 19.31 16.11 13.27
N PHE A 475 20.20 17.10 13.26
CA PHE A 475 21.49 17.01 12.58
C PHE A 475 22.34 15.78 12.97
N PRO A 476 22.55 15.45 14.26
CA PRO A 476 23.28 14.24 14.64
C PRO A 476 22.57 12.95 14.23
N ILE A 477 21.22 12.92 14.18
CA ILE A 477 20.46 11.74 13.75
C ILE A 477 20.77 11.44 12.28
N PHE A 478 20.60 12.43 11.40
CA PHE A 478 20.84 12.25 9.97
C PHE A 478 22.31 11.99 9.62
N THR A 479 23.24 12.67 10.31
CA THR A 479 24.68 12.44 10.08
C THR A 479 25.17 11.10 10.60
N ASN A 480 24.54 10.53 11.63
CA ASN A 480 24.77 9.15 12.03
C ASN A 480 24.14 8.17 11.03
N GLY A 481 22.95 8.47 10.50
CA GLY A 481 22.31 7.67 9.45
C GLY A 481 23.20 7.53 8.20
N MET A 482 23.84 8.61 7.74
CA MET A 482 24.83 8.57 6.65
C MET A 482 26.05 7.66 6.91
N ARG A 483 26.28 7.24 8.16
CA ARG A 483 27.38 6.38 8.58
C ARG A 483 26.93 4.96 8.95
N ASP A 484 25.64 4.65 8.80
CA ASP A 484 25.10 3.32 9.06
C ASP A 484 25.68 2.29 8.08
N GLU A 485 25.59 1.00 8.45
CA GLU A 485 26.04 -0.10 7.61
C GLU A 485 24.99 -0.46 6.55
N ASN A 486 23.71 -0.17 6.81
CA ASN A 486 22.63 -0.47 5.90
C ASN A 486 22.41 0.66 4.86
N PRO A 487 22.36 0.35 3.55
CA PRO A 487 22.16 1.34 2.49
C PRO A 487 20.89 2.17 2.62
N GLU A 488 19.79 1.62 3.12
CA GLU A 488 18.52 2.34 3.29
C GLU A 488 18.66 3.46 4.33
N VAL A 489 19.23 3.16 5.49
CA VAL A 489 19.48 4.15 6.55
C VAL A 489 20.45 5.23 6.07
N VAL A 490 21.48 4.84 5.29
CA VAL A 490 22.42 5.77 4.65
C VAL A 490 21.72 6.71 3.69
N SER A 491 20.81 6.17 2.87
CA SER A 491 20.00 6.94 1.93
C SER A 491 19.13 7.98 2.65
N ASN A 492 18.41 7.55 3.68
CA ASN A 492 17.54 8.41 4.50
C ASN A 492 18.35 9.47 5.25
N GLY A 493 19.54 9.13 5.75
CA GLY A 493 20.45 10.09 6.39
C GLY A 493 20.96 11.16 5.41
N ALA A 494 21.32 10.78 4.18
CA ALA A 494 21.79 11.73 3.16
C ALA A 494 20.68 12.69 2.75
N TYR A 495 19.47 12.15 2.50
CA TYR A 495 18.27 12.94 2.25
C TYR A 495 17.96 13.89 3.42
N GLY A 496 17.91 13.37 4.65
CA GLY A 496 17.64 14.11 5.88
C GLY A 496 18.57 15.29 6.11
N VAL A 497 19.89 15.12 5.93
CA VAL A 497 20.82 16.25 6.00
C VAL A 497 20.53 17.28 4.91
N GLY A 498 20.26 16.84 3.68
CA GLY A 498 19.97 17.73 2.57
C GLY A 498 18.76 18.62 2.86
N VAL A 499 17.62 18.00 3.20
CA VAL A 499 16.37 18.74 3.48
C VAL A 499 16.48 19.59 4.74
N LEU A 500 17.27 19.19 5.74
CA LEU A 500 17.50 20.02 6.92
C LEU A 500 18.25 21.30 6.58
N ILE A 501 19.26 21.23 5.70
CA ILE A 501 19.99 22.41 5.23
C ILE A 501 19.07 23.33 4.41
N GLU A 502 18.21 22.75 3.57
CA GLU A 502 17.25 23.52 2.76
C GLU A 502 16.17 24.20 3.62
N ALA A 503 15.67 23.53 4.65
CA ALA A 503 14.53 23.98 5.43
C ALA A 503 14.91 24.88 6.62
N ALA A 504 16.01 24.60 7.32
CA ALA A 504 16.38 25.33 8.53
C ALA A 504 16.96 26.72 8.22
N THR A 505 16.51 27.76 8.93
CA THR A 505 16.95 29.14 8.68
C THR A 505 18.17 29.55 9.53
N ILE A 506 19.15 28.64 9.68
CA ILE A 506 20.41 28.85 10.39
C ILE A 506 21.60 28.69 9.45
N ASP A 507 22.67 29.46 9.68
CA ASP A 507 23.91 29.30 8.92
C ASP A 507 24.61 28.01 9.31
N ALA A 508 24.55 27.00 8.42
CA ALA A 508 25.19 25.70 8.60
C ALA A 508 26.49 25.55 7.78
N THR A 509 27.02 26.64 7.20
CA THR A 509 28.17 26.58 6.28
C THR A 509 29.43 26.00 6.93
N GLU A 510 29.60 26.15 8.24
CA GLU A 510 30.72 25.55 8.97
C GLU A 510 30.73 24.01 8.92
N HIS A 511 29.58 23.38 8.69
CA HIS A 511 29.43 21.93 8.60
C HIS A 511 29.61 21.37 7.18
N PHE A 512 29.58 22.20 6.14
CA PHE A 512 29.59 21.76 4.74
C PHE A 512 30.80 20.88 4.42
N GLY A 513 31.98 21.23 4.94
CA GLY A 513 33.20 20.45 4.73
C GLY A 513 33.11 19.02 5.27
N ASP A 514 32.45 18.82 6.42
CA ASP A 514 32.26 17.49 7.00
C ASP A 514 31.16 16.71 6.28
N ILE A 515 30.07 17.38 5.92
CA ILE A 515 28.98 16.77 5.13
C ILE A 515 29.51 16.26 3.80
N LEU A 516 30.26 17.08 3.06
CA LEU A 516 30.83 16.70 1.76
C LEU A 516 31.79 15.50 1.86
N ARG A 517 32.54 15.37 2.97
CA ARG A 517 33.40 14.20 3.21
C ARG A 517 32.60 12.92 3.38
N MET A 518 31.44 13.00 4.04
CA MET A 518 30.52 11.87 4.21
C MET A 518 29.82 11.50 2.90
N LEU A 519 29.41 12.50 2.10
CA LEU A 519 28.72 12.29 0.82
C LEU A 519 29.64 11.77 -0.29
N TYR A 520 30.93 12.13 -0.30
CA TYR A 520 31.87 11.75 -1.35
C TYR A 520 31.88 10.25 -1.71
N PRO A 521 32.01 9.29 -0.77
CA PRO A 521 31.95 7.87 -1.10
C PRO A 521 30.59 7.43 -1.66
N LEU A 522 29.49 8.05 -1.21
CA LEU A 522 28.12 7.72 -1.64
C LEU A 522 27.87 8.14 -3.09
N VAL A 523 28.21 9.38 -3.43
CA VAL A 523 28.08 9.95 -4.79
C VAL A 523 28.98 9.20 -5.80
N LYS A 524 30.16 8.76 -5.35
CA LYS A 524 31.14 8.05 -6.17
C LYS A 524 30.79 6.58 -6.44
N SER A 525 29.86 6.01 -5.67
CA SER A 525 29.46 4.61 -5.84
C SER A 525 28.96 4.34 -7.27
N SER A 526 29.23 3.15 -7.80
CA SER A 526 28.78 2.78 -9.16
C SER A 526 27.33 2.31 -9.21
N GLY A 527 26.80 1.85 -8.08
CA GLY A 527 25.41 1.40 -7.91
C GLY A 527 24.50 2.52 -7.40
N ASN A 528 23.21 2.20 -7.31
CA ASN A 528 22.19 3.07 -6.71
C ASN A 528 21.23 2.24 -5.83
N THR A 529 21.79 1.31 -5.06
CA THR A 529 21.00 0.49 -4.11
C THR A 529 20.28 1.41 -3.13
N ASN A 530 18.97 1.21 -2.95
CA ASN A 530 18.10 2.04 -2.09
C ASN A 530 18.23 3.55 -2.35
N ASN A 531 18.48 3.95 -3.60
CA ASN A 531 18.62 5.36 -4.01
C ASN A 531 19.75 6.15 -3.31
N VAL A 532 20.70 5.48 -2.65
CA VAL A 532 21.79 6.14 -1.88
C VAL A 532 22.54 7.18 -2.71
N ARG A 533 22.81 6.88 -3.98
CA ARG A 533 23.61 7.76 -4.83
C ARG A 533 22.81 8.98 -5.25
N ASP A 534 21.52 8.80 -5.54
CA ASP A 534 20.61 9.89 -5.91
C ASP A 534 20.40 10.83 -4.73
N ASN A 535 20.09 10.30 -3.54
CA ASN A 535 19.90 11.10 -2.32
C ASN A 535 21.18 11.83 -1.89
N ALA A 536 22.35 11.21 -2.06
CA ALA A 536 23.62 11.89 -1.84
C ALA A 536 23.87 13.01 -2.87
N ALA A 537 23.53 12.82 -4.14
CA ALA A 537 23.63 13.85 -5.17
C ALA A 537 22.66 15.01 -4.90
N GLY A 538 21.46 14.69 -4.46
CA GLY A 538 20.46 15.63 -3.98
C GLY A 538 20.90 16.47 -2.78
N CYS A 539 21.54 15.83 -1.80
CA CYS A 539 22.12 16.52 -0.65
C CYS A 539 23.20 17.52 -1.07
N VAL A 540 24.14 17.13 -1.94
CA VAL A 540 25.15 18.04 -2.50
C VAL A 540 24.48 19.22 -3.23
N ALA A 541 23.41 18.97 -3.98
CA ALA A 541 22.69 20.00 -4.70
C ALA A 541 22.10 21.07 -3.76
N ARG A 542 21.50 20.65 -2.64
CA ARG A 542 20.97 21.55 -1.61
C ARG A 542 22.06 22.38 -0.93
N LEU A 543 23.25 21.81 -0.69
CA LEU A 543 24.40 22.61 -0.20
C LEU A 543 24.81 23.70 -1.19
N ILE A 544 24.81 23.40 -2.50
CA ILE A 544 25.14 24.36 -3.56
C ILE A 544 24.09 25.47 -3.61
N LEU A 545 22.81 25.12 -3.52
CA LEU A 545 21.70 26.08 -3.53
C LEU A 545 21.73 27.01 -2.31
N GLU A 546 22.05 26.48 -1.13
CA GLU A 546 22.16 27.24 0.11
C GLU A 546 23.34 28.23 0.05
N ASN A 547 24.55 27.73 -0.22
CA ASN A 547 25.71 28.59 -0.32
C ASN A 547 26.84 27.99 -1.19
N ALA A 548 26.76 28.25 -2.49
CA ALA A 548 27.78 27.83 -3.46
C ALA A 548 29.20 28.34 -3.16
N ASP A 549 29.37 29.44 -2.41
CA ASP A 549 30.71 29.97 -2.05
C ASP A 549 31.36 29.20 -0.90
N ALA A 550 30.55 28.57 -0.03
CA ALA A 550 31.03 27.68 1.01
C ALA A 550 31.40 26.28 0.49
N VAL A 551 30.95 25.93 -0.73
CA VAL A 551 31.26 24.65 -1.38
C VAL A 551 32.56 24.76 -2.20
N PRO A 552 33.55 23.86 -2.02
CA PRO A 552 34.74 23.82 -2.87
C PRO A 552 34.39 23.24 -4.26
N LEU A 553 33.71 24.03 -5.09
CA LEU A 553 33.11 23.60 -6.36
C LEU A 553 34.12 22.92 -7.30
N ALA A 554 35.37 23.39 -7.35
CA ALA A 554 36.40 22.79 -8.20
C ALA A 554 36.66 21.31 -7.89
N ASP A 555 36.54 20.90 -6.62
CA ASP A 555 36.73 19.53 -6.16
C ASP A 555 35.42 18.72 -6.19
N VAL A 556 34.28 19.38 -5.94
CA VAL A 556 32.96 18.74 -5.82
C VAL A 556 32.32 18.44 -7.18
N LEU A 557 32.34 19.40 -8.12
CA LEU A 557 31.66 19.29 -9.41
C LEU A 557 32.07 18.05 -10.24
N PRO A 558 33.36 17.68 -10.38
CA PRO A 558 33.72 16.49 -11.16
C PRO A 558 33.05 15.21 -10.65
N VAL A 559 32.89 15.08 -9.33
CA VAL A 559 32.33 13.89 -8.68
C VAL A 559 30.81 13.94 -8.76
N TRP A 560 30.22 15.06 -8.38
CA TRP A 560 28.76 15.25 -8.37
C TRP A 560 28.15 15.10 -9.77
N ILE A 561 28.74 15.70 -10.79
CA ILE A 561 28.26 15.60 -12.17
C ILE A 561 28.34 14.15 -12.68
N SER A 562 29.33 13.36 -12.23
CA SER A 562 29.44 11.95 -12.61
C SER A 562 28.34 11.06 -12.04
N ALA A 563 27.58 11.55 -11.04
CA ALA A 563 26.42 10.89 -10.48
C ALA A 563 25.14 11.12 -11.28
N LEU A 564 25.15 12.06 -12.23
CA LEU A 564 23.97 12.42 -13.01
C LEU A 564 23.86 11.60 -14.32
N PRO A 565 22.64 11.38 -14.86
CA PRO A 565 21.34 11.77 -14.29
C PRO A 565 20.96 10.92 -13.06
N ILE A 566 20.02 11.43 -12.27
CA ILE A 566 19.29 10.68 -11.24
C ILE A 566 18.62 9.45 -11.90
N ARG A 567 18.62 8.32 -11.20
CA ARG A 567 18.26 7.02 -11.80
C ARG A 567 17.05 6.35 -11.16
N GLY A 568 16.79 6.62 -9.89
CA GLY A 568 15.73 6.00 -9.10
C GLY A 568 14.87 7.05 -8.41
N ASP A 569 15.46 7.86 -7.53
CA ASP A 569 14.68 8.83 -6.75
C ASP A 569 14.51 10.17 -7.47
N HIS A 570 13.50 10.24 -8.33
CA HIS A 570 13.18 11.45 -9.09
C HIS A 570 12.69 12.64 -8.24
N GLN A 571 12.46 12.48 -6.93
CA GLN A 571 12.26 13.63 -6.05
C GLN A 571 13.52 14.50 -5.97
N GLU A 572 14.69 13.90 -6.16
CA GLU A 572 15.99 14.57 -6.14
C GLU A 572 16.35 15.28 -7.45
N ASP A 573 15.56 15.11 -8.50
CA ASP A 573 15.72 15.87 -9.74
C ASP A 573 15.56 17.38 -9.49
N LEU A 574 14.57 17.78 -8.69
CA LEU A 574 14.28 19.19 -8.39
C LEU A 574 15.51 19.94 -7.86
N PRO A 575 16.09 19.57 -6.70
CA PRO A 575 17.26 20.27 -6.17
C PRO A 575 18.47 20.15 -7.10
N VAL A 576 18.66 19.00 -7.76
CA VAL A 576 19.81 18.78 -8.66
C VAL A 576 19.79 19.74 -9.86
N TYR A 577 18.68 19.80 -10.60
CA TYR A 577 18.59 20.68 -11.76
C TYR A 577 18.49 22.14 -11.37
N ASP A 578 17.88 22.46 -10.23
CA ASP A 578 17.90 23.81 -9.67
C ASP A 578 19.32 24.26 -9.34
N ALA A 579 20.15 23.39 -8.74
CA ALA A 579 21.56 23.67 -8.46
C ALA A 579 22.38 23.89 -9.75
N ILE A 580 22.16 23.07 -10.79
CA ILE A 580 22.81 23.26 -12.10
C ILE A 580 22.41 24.63 -12.68
N CYS A 581 21.11 24.93 -12.71
CA CYS A 581 20.60 26.20 -13.21
C CYS A 581 21.16 27.38 -12.41
N HIS A 582 21.24 27.26 -11.09
CA HIS A 582 21.82 28.26 -10.21
C HIS A 582 23.29 28.56 -10.58
N LEU A 583 24.12 27.52 -10.75
CA LEU A 583 25.54 27.69 -11.12
C LEU A 583 25.70 28.35 -12.50
N LEU A 584 24.87 27.98 -13.47
CA LEU A 584 24.89 28.52 -14.83
C LEU A 584 24.42 29.98 -14.89
N LYS A 585 23.30 30.30 -14.23
CA LYS A 585 22.76 31.67 -14.14
C LYS A 585 23.77 32.63 -13.51
N ASN A 586 24.46 32.15 -12.47
CA ASN A 586 25.50 32.91 -11.77
C ASN A 586 26.87 32.88 -12.45
N LYS A 587 27.01 32.25 -13.62
CA LYS A 587 28.24 32.21 -14.43
C LYS A 587 29.47 31.77 -13.63
N ARG A 588 29.33 30.72 -12.83
CA ARG A 588 30.43 30.15 -12.05
C ARG A 588 31.47 29.55 -13.00
N ALA A 589 32.72 30.02 -12.94
CA ALA A 589 33.76 29.58 -13.87
C ALA A 589 34.04 28.07 -13.74
N GLU A 590 33.84 27.52 -12.55
CA GLU A 590 34.08 26.11 -12.22
C GLU A 590 33.17 25.16 -13.01
N VAL A 591 31.95 25.58 -13.38
CA VAL A 591 31.00 24.74 -14.13
C VAL A 591 31.24 24.76 -15.65
N GLU A 592 31.90 25.79 -16.18
CA GLU A 592 32.10 25.97 -17.63
C GLU A 592 32.83 24.78 -18.28
N GLN A 593 33.85 24.24 -17.61
CA GLN A 593 34.62 23.09 -18.11
C GLN A 593 33.81 21.79 -18.20
N PHE A 594 32.69 21.70 -17.48
CA PHE A 594 31.83 20.51 -17.44
C PHE A 594 30.61 20.62 -18.35
N LEU A 595 30.37 21.77 -18.98
CA LEU A 595 29.28 21.95 -19.95
C LEU A 595 29.21 20.84 -21.02
N PRO A 596 30.32 20.39 -21.65
CA PRO A 596 30.25 19.32 -22.63
C PRO A 596 29.70 17.99 -22.09
N SER A 597 29.93 17.70 -20.80
CA SER A 597 29.43 16.51 -20.12
C SER A 597 28.01 16.69 -19.58
N LEU A 598 27.65 17.90 -19.17
CA LEU A 598 26.32 18.23 -18.63
C LEU A 598 25.25 18.33 -19.72
N MET A 599 25.57 18.89 -20.89
CA MET A 599 24.57 19.12 -21.94
C MET A 599 23.83 17.84 -22.39
N PRO A 600 24.50 16.69 -22.61
CA PRO A 600 23.81 15.44 -22.92
C PRO A 600 22.86 14.99 -21.79
N VAL A 601 23.28 15.13 -20.54
CA VAL A 601 22.50 14.75 -19.35
C VAL A 601 21.25 15.63 -19.24
N LEU A 602 21.40 16.95 -19.36
CA LEU A 602 20.28 17.90 -19.33
C LEU A 602 19.29 17.65 -20.46
N LYS A 603 19.79 17.36 -21.66
CA LYS A 603 18.93 17.03 -22.80
C LYS A 603 18.12 15.75 -22.54
N GLN A 604 18.78 14.68 -22.07
CA GLN A 604 18.12 13.43 -21.72
C GLN A 604 17.06 13.65 -20.62
N ALA A 605 17.40 14.41 -19.59
CA ALA A 605 16.51 14.77 -18.48
C ALA A 605 15.27 15.53 -18.97
N MET A 606 15.43 16.52 -19.87
CA MET A 606 14.31 17.28 -20.43
C MET A 606 13.41 16.46 -21.37
N GLU A 607 13.93 15.40 -21.99
CA GLU A 607 13.18 14.49 -22.85
C GLU A 607 12.46 13.39 -22.06
N SER A 608 12.90 13.12 -20.82
CA SER A 608 12.29 12.13 -19.93
C SER A 608 10.96 12.62 -19.35
N ALA A 609 9.95 11.75 -19.35
CA ALA A 609 8.67 12.02 -18.72
C ALA A 609 8.74 11.91 -17.18
N ASP A 610 9.68 11.10 -16.69
CA ASP A 610 9.82 10.80 -15.26
C ASP A 610 10.60 11.89 -14.52
N THR A 611 11.34 12.72 -15.25
CA THR A 611 12.20 13.74 -14.64
C THR A 611 11.41 14.96 -14.17
N MET A 612 11.62 15.32 -12.90
CA MET A 612 10.98 16.48 -12.28
C MET A 612 11.83 17.75 -12.47
N PHE A 613 11.18 18.89 -12.71
CA PHE A 613 11.84 20.20 -12.78
C PHE A 613 10.99 21.25 -12.09
N SER A 614 11.62 22.20 -11.40
CA SER A 614 10.94 23.42 -11.03
C SER A 614 10.55 24.20 -12.29
N ASP A 615 9.46 24.98 -12.22
CA ASP A 615 9.03 25.81 -13.35
C ASP A 615 10.15 26.75 -13.82
N GLU A 616 10.94 27.27 -12.87
CA GLU A 616 12.04 28.18 -13.16
C GLU A 616 13.20 27.47 -13.89
N SER A 617 13.60 26.28 -13.43
CA SER A 617 14.67 25.52 -14.07
C SER A 617 14.24 24.99 -15.44
N ARG A 618 13.01 24.52 -15.58
CA ARG A 618 12.46 24.09 -16.88
C ARG A 618 12.49 25.22 -17.90
N GLN A 619 12.06 26.42 -17.52
CA GLN A 619 12.08 27.60 -18.40
C GLN A 619 13.51 28.02 -18.75
N TYR A 620 14.41 28.01 -17.77
CA TYR A 620 15.80 28.40 -17.99
C TYR A 620 16.51 27.42 -18.93
N LEU A 621 16.40 26.11 -18.68
CA LEU A 621 17.05 25.08 -19.51
C LEU A 621 16.51 25.08 -20.95
N ALA A 622 15.22 25.35 -21.14
CA ALA A 622 14.63 25.51 -22.48
C ALA A 622 15.14 26.74 -23.24
N SER A 623 15.78 27.69 -22.56
CA SER A 623 16.34 28.91 -23.16
C SER A 623 17.82 28.80 -23.56
N LEU A 624 18.51 27.77 -23.09
CA LEU A 624 19.90 27.43 -23.45
C LEU A 624 19.94 26.74 -24.82
#